data_AF-A0A2U2YX63-F1
#
_entry.id   AF-A0A2U2YX63-F1
#
_cell.length_a   1.000
_cell.length_b   1.000
_cell.length_c   1.000
_cell.angle_alpha   90.00
_cell.angle_beta   90.00
_cell.angle_gamma   90.00
#
_symmetry.space_group_name_H-M   'P 1'
#
loop_
_entity.id
_entity.type
_entity.pdbx_description
1 polymer ?
#
loop_
_entity_poly.entity_id
_entity_poly.type
_entity_poly.pdbx_seq_one_letter_code
_entity_poly.pdbx_strand_id
1 'polypeptide(L)'
;MTYLDPLADLIRACLPPEAEPPEDSSALFRIYAVLLKAKGEQVTDEDVHNAWSAWMQSVDSTHAALVPFGELPPETRAFDAPYAQAIRAAARRVGRSAGP
;
A
#
# COMPACT_ATOMS: atom_id res chain seq x y z
N MET A 1 -4.70 9.50 -15.13
CA MET A 1 -5.69 9.93 -14.13
C MET A 1 -6.90 9.04 -14.23
N THR A 2 -7.33 8.49 -13.10
CA THR A 2 -8.38 7.51 -12.87
C THR A 2 -9.08 7.88 -11.56
N TYR A 3 -10.25 7.33 -11.29
CA TYR A 3 -10.95 7.54 -10.02
C TYR A 3 -10.20 6.99 -8.78
N LEU A 4 -9.10 6.24 -8.99
CA LEU A 4 -8.23 5.75 -7.92
C LEU A 4 -7.18 6.78 -7.50
N ASP A 5 -6.84 7.77 -8.34
CA ASP A 5 -5.79 8.75 -8.02
C ASP A 5 -6.10 9.55 -6.74
N PRO A 6 -7.33 10.03 -6.47
CA PRO A 6 -7.63 10.69 -5.20
C PRO A 6 -7.44 9.79 -3.97
N LEU A 7 -7.70 8.48 -4.11
CA LEU A 7 -7.47 7.51 -3.04
C LEU A 7 -5.98 7.23 -2.86
N ALA A 8 -5.23 7.13 -3.95
CA ALA A 8 -3.78 6.98 -3.95
C ALA A 8 -3.11 8.16 -3.24
N ASP A 9 -3.52 9.38 -3.58
CA ASP A 9 -3.01 10.61 -2.95
C ASP A 9 -3.37 10.67 -1.46
N LEU A 10 -4.60 10.25 -1.09
CA LEU A 10 -5.02 10.18 0.31
C LEU A 10 -4.17 9.17 1.11
N ILE A 11 -3.89 8.00 0.55
CA ILE A 11 -3.01 7.00 1.18
C ILE A 11 -1.61 7.58 1.36
N ARG A 12 -1.06 8.23 0.33
CA ARG A 12 0.26 8.86 0.38
C ARG A 12 0.34 9.95 1.46
N ALA A 13 -0.70 10.76 1.60
CA ALA A 13 -0.82 11.77 2.64
C ALA A 13 -1.03 11.20 4.07
N CYS A 14 -1.30 9.89 4.19
CA CYS A 14 -1.44 9.19 5.47
C CYS A 14 -0.16 8.43 5.87
N LEU A 15 0.89 8.44 5.04
CA LEU A 15 2.15 7.82 5.41
C LEU A 15 2.89 8.66 6.47
N PRO A 16 3.62 7.99 7.38
CA PRO A 16 4.50 8.70 8.29
C PRO A 16 5.68 9.32 7.51
N PRO A 17 6.28 10.43 7.99
CA PRO A 17 7.40 11.09 7.32
C PRO A 17 8.61 10.19 7.07
N GLU A 18 8.78 9.15 7.88
CA GLU A 18 9.88 8.19 7.81
C GLU A 18 9.63 7.09 6.76
N ALA A 19 8.42 6.96 6.23
CA ALA A 19 8.17 6.07 5.11
C ALA A 19 8.64 6.79 3.84
N GLU A 20 9.76 6.33 3.28
CA GLU A 20 10.30 6.81 2.01
C GLU A 20 9.71 5.97 0.86
N PRO A 21 8.62 6.41 0.19
CA PRO A 21 8.10 5.71 -0.96
C PRO A 21 9.11 5.75 -2.11
N PRO A 22 9.23 4.67 -2.90
CA PRO A 22 10.08 4.67 -4.09
C PRO A 22 9.73 5.82 -5.03
N GLU A 23 10.73 6.33 -5.75
CA GLU A 23 10.52 7.23 -6.88
C GLU A 23 9.57 6.56 -7.90
N ASP A 24 8.73 7.36 -8.57
CA ASP A 24 7.72 6.88 -9.52
C ASP A 24 6.73 5.80 -9.02
N SER A 25 6.52 5.73 -7.71
CA SER A 25 5.54 4.82 -7.07
C SER A 25 4.06 5.13 -7.35
N SER A 26 3.72 6.04 -8.27
CA SER A 26 2.31 6.37 -8.56
C SER A 26 1.47 5.15 -8.98
N ALA A 27 2.06 4.20 -9.71
CA ALA A 27 1.38 2.95 -10.06
C ALA A 27 1.11 2.08 -8.81
N LEU A 28 2.08 1.98 -7.90
CA LEU A 28 1.95 1.26 -6.63
C LEU A 28 0.82 1.82 -5.78
N PHE A 29 0.74 3.14 -5.61
CA PHE A 29 -0.34 3.74 -4.80
C PHE A 29 -1.73 3.55 -5.41
N ARG A 30 -1.85 3.39 -6.75
CA ARG A 30 -3.13 2.98 -7.36
C ARG A 30 -3.50 1.54 -7.02
N ILE A 31 -2.53 0.64 -6.93
CA ILE A 31 -2.77 -0.74 -6.48
C ILE A 31 -3.20 -0.73 -5.00
N TYR A 32 -2.55 0.07 -4.15
CA TYR A 32 -3.00 0.27 -2.77
C TYR A 32 -4.39 0.88 -2.66
N ALA A 33 -4.78 1.77 -3.58
CA ALA A 33 -6.15 2.26 -3.66
C ALA A 33 -7.16 1.14 -3.96
N VAL A 34 -6.78 0.13 -4.75
CA VAL A 34 -7.62 -1.08 -4.94
C VAL A 34 -7.74 -1.87 -3.64
N LEU A 35 -6.65 -2.06 -2.88
CA LEU A 35 -6.70 -2.71 -1.56
C LEU A 35 -7.62 -1.95 -0.59
N LEU A 36 -7.54 -0.62 -0.56
CA LEU A 36 -8.45 0.23 0.21
C LEU A 36 -9.91 -0.06 -0.15
N LYS A 37 -10.23 -0.12 -1.45
CA LYS A 37 -11.62 -0.38 -1.89
C LYS A 37 -12.08 -1.81 -1.58
N ALA A 38 -11.19 -2.79 -1.64
CA ALA A 38 -11.54 -4.20 -1.47
C ALA A 38 -11.64 -4.61 0.01
N LYS A 39 -10.72 -4.13 0.85
CA LYS A 39 -10.56 -4.59 2.24
C LYS A 39 -10.66 -3.45 3.27
N GLY A 40 -10.43 -2.20 2.86
CA GLY A 40 -10.52 -1.03 3.75
C GLY A 40 -9.63 -1.17 4.97
N GLU A 41 -10.23 -1.16 6.15
CA GLU A 41 -9.51 -1.27 7.42
C GLU A 41 -8.96 -2.68 7.71
N GLN A 42 -9.37 -3.70 6.95
CA GLN A 42 -8.92 -5.09 7.12
C GLN A 42 -7.67 -5.44 6.30
N VAL A 43 -7.07 -4.46 5.59
CA VAL A 43 -5.81 -4.65 4.87
C VAL A 43 -4.73 -5.11 5.85
N THR A 44 -3.98 -6.15 5.52
CA THR A 44 -2.85 -6.67 6.30
C THR A 44 -1.51 -6.25 5.68
N ASP A 45 -0.43 -6.45 6.41
CA ASP A 45 0.93 -6.19 5.92
C ASP A 45 1.27 -7.13 4.76
N GLU A 46 0.75 -8.36 4.79
CA GLU A 46 0.85 -9.31 3.68
C GLU A 46 0.09 -8.86 2.41
N ASP A 47 -1.08 -8.24 2.54
CA ASP A 47 -1.79 -7.68 1.39
C ASP A 47 -0.95 -6.58 0.70
N VAL A 48 -0.30 -5.73 1.50
CA VAL A 48 0.60 -4.68 1.03
C VAL A 48 1.79 -5.30 0.31
N HIS A 49 2.44 -6.30 0.91
CA HIS A 49 3.57 -6.99 0.31
C HIS A 49 3.20 -7.64 -1.03
N ASN A 50 2.03 -8.29 -1.11
CA ASN A 50 1.54 -8.90 -2.35
C ASN A 50 1.31 -7.85 -3.45
N ALA A 51 0.72 -6.71 -3.10
CA ALA A 51 0.52 -5.60 -4.02
C ALA A 51 1.84 -4.95 -4.46
N TRP A 52 2.77 -4.75 -3.52
CA TRP A 52 4.11 -4.25 -3.81
C TRP A 52 4.88 -5.21 -4.71
N SER A 53 4.81 -6.52 -4.44
CA SER A 53 5.48 -7.55 -5.24
C SER A 53 4.97 -7.57 -6.69
N ALA A 54 3.66 -7.44 -6.89
CA ALA A 54 3.08 -7.35 -8.22
C ALA A 54 3.56 -6.10 -8.99
N TRP A 55 3.68 -4.96 -8.31
CA TRP A 55 4.27 -3.76 -8.89
C TRP A 55 5.77 -3.91 -9.16
N MET A 56 6.52 -4.40 -8.17
CA MET A 56 7.97 -4.54 -8.25
C MET A 56 8.36 -5.52 -9.35
N GLN A 57 7.59 -6.59 -9.59
CA GLN A 57 7.82 -7.47 -10.73
C GLN A 57 7.82 -6.74 -12.08
N SER A 58 7.02 -5.68 -12.23
CA SER A 58 6.99 -4.85 -13.44
C SER A 58 8.14 -3.84 -13.55
N VAL A 59 8.80 -3.55 -12.42
CA VAL A 59 9.92 -2.60 -12.31
C VAL A 59 11.26 -3.33 -12.37
N ASP A 60 11.44 -4.29 -11.47
CA ASP A 60 12.58 -5.20 -11.37
C ASP A 60 12.11 -6.59 -10.92
N SER A 61 11.94 -7.50 -11.89
CA SER A 61 11.55 -8.88 -11.65
C SER A 61 12.60 -9.73 -10.90
N THR A 62 13.81 -9.21 -10.68
CA THR A 62 14.92 -9.92 -10.01
C THR A 62 15.09 -9.51 -8.55
N HIS A 63 14.26 -8.59 -8.06
CA HIS A 63 14.36 -8.07 -6.71
C HIS A 63 14.24 -9.18 -5.65
N ALA A 64 15.20 -9.26 -4.72
CA ALA A 64 15.34 -10.38 -3.77
C ALA A 64 14.13 -10.57 -2.84
N ALA A 65 13.38 -9.50 -2.56
CA ALA A 65 12.18 -9.55 -1.73
C ALA A 65 10.92 -10.06 -2.47
N LEU A 66 11.01 -10.46 -3.74
CA LEU A 66 9.92 -11.11 -4.49
C LEU A 66 9.73 -12.58 -4.07
N VAL A 67 9.47 -12.78 -2.78
CA VAL A 67 9.17 -14.05 -2.12
C VAL A 67 7.90 -13.89 -1.28
N PRO A 68 7.22 -14.98 -0.86
CA PRO A 68 6.06 -14.87 0.01
C PRO A 68 6.35 -14.09 1.31
N PHE A 69 5.38 -13.32 1.80
CA PHE A 69 5.56 -12.47 2.99
C PHE A 69 6.07 -13.26 4.21
N GLY A 70 5.58 -14.48 4.41
CA GLY A 70 6.02 -15.36 5.51
C GLY A 70 7.49 -15.82 5.42
N GLU A 71 8.12 -15.70 4.25
CA GLU A 71 9.52 -16.06 4.00
C GLU A 71 10.47 -14.86 4.15
N LEU A 72 9.94 -13.64 4.29
CA LEU A 72 10.75 -12.45 4.52
C LEU A 72 11.32 -12.39 5.94
N PRO A 73 12.55 -11.87 6.10
CA PRO A 73 13.08 -11.51 7.41
C PRO A 73 12.12 -10.54 8.15
N PRO A 74 11.99 -10.62 9.48
CA PRO A 74 11.13 -9.74 10.27
C PRO A 74 11.36 -8.25 10.02
N GLU A 75 12.61 -7.84 9.84
CA GLU A 75 13.00 -6.47 9.52
C GLU A 75 12.51 -6.03 8.14
N THR A 76 12.47 -6.93 7.16
CA THR A 76 11.95 -6.61 5.83
C THR A 76 10.43 -6.47 5.85
N ARG A 77 9.73 -7.36 6.57
CA ARG A 77 8.28 -7.26 6.75
C ARG A 77 7.85 -5.95 7.44
N ALA A 78 8.71 -5.40 8.29
CA ALA A 78 8.42 -4.15 8.98
C ALA A 78 8.26 -2.95 8.02
N PHE A 79 8.80 -3.02 6.79
CA PHE A 79 8.63 -1.99 5.78
C PHE A 79 7.19 -1.92 5.23
N ASP A 80 6.41 -3.00 5.30
CA ASP A 80 5.02 -3.02 4.83
C ASP A 80 4.06 -2.35 5.82
N ALA A 81 4.37 -2.39 7.11
CA ALA A 81 3.49 -1.94 8.19
C ALA A 81 3.06 -0.44 8.07
N PRO A 82 3.94 0.53 7.75
CA PRO A 82 3.55 1.91 7.54
C PRO A 82 2.50 2.08 6.42
N TYR A 83 2.64 1.33 5.32
CA TYR A 83 1.70 1.39 4.19
C TYR A 83 0.36 0.77 4.55
N ALA A 84 0.36 -0.37 5.26
CA ALA A 84 -0.88 -0.99 5.75
C ALA A 84 -1.62 -0.03 6.68
N GLN A 85 -0.90 0.62 7.61
CA GLN A 85 -1.48 1.63 8.50
C GLN A 85 -2.04 2.83 7.74
N ALA A 86 -1.33 3.33 6.72
CA ALA A 86 -1.78 4.44 5.88
C ALA A 86 -3.06 4.09 5.10
N ILE A 87 -3.16 2.88 4.55
CA ILE A 87 -4.36 2.40 3.86
C ILE A 87 -5.54 2.32 4.82
N ARG A 88 -5.36 1.74 6.01
CA ARG A 88 -6.41 1.68 7.05
C ARG A 88 -6.84 3.10 7.50
N ALA A 89 -5.89 4.03 7.62
CA ALA A 89 -6.19 5.42 7.98
C ALA A 89 -6.98 6.15 6.88
N ALA A 90 -6.61 5.97 5.62
CA ALA A 90 -7.34 6.50 4.48
C ALA A 90 -8.76 5.90 4.39
N ALA A 91 -8.91 4.59 4.61
CA ALA A 91 -10.21 3.92 4.65
C ALA A 91 -11.15 4.53 5.70
N ARG A 92 -10.66 4.83 6.92
CA ARG A 92 -11.44 5.53 7.96
C ARG A 92 -11.92 6.90 7.52
N ARG A 93 -11.09 7.65 6.80
CA ARG A 93 -11.44 8.99 6.30
C ARG A 93 -12.54 8.90 5.24
N VAL A 94 -12.41 7.96 4.29
CA VAL A 94 -13.42 7.72 3.25
C VAL A 94 -14.75 7.27 3.86
N GLY A 95 -14.72 6.36 4.83
CA GLY A 95 -15.93 5.89 5.52
C GLY A 95 -16.67 6.99 6.28
N ARG A 96 -15.94 7.96 6.87
CA ARG A 96 -16.53 9.14 7.54
C ARG A 96 -17.15 10.14 6.56
N SER A 97 -16.61 10.24 5.34
CA SER A 97 -17.17 11.09 4.28
C SER A 97 -18.40 10.48 3.59
N ALA A 98 -18.71 9.21 3.86
CA ALA A 98 -19.85 8.47 3.30
C ALA A 98 -21.00 8.26 4.30
N GLY A 99 -20.90 8.83 5.52
CA GLY A 99 -21.97 8.80 6.52
C GLY A 99 -22.89 10.02 6.42
N PRO A 100 -24.20 9.87 6.72
CA PRO A 100 -25.21 10.94 6.64
C PRO A 100 -24.98 12.09 7.62
#